data_AF-A0A496QCZ2-F1
#
_entry.id   AF-A0A496QCZ2-F1
#
_cell.length_a   1.000
_cell.length_b   1.000
_cell.length_c   1.000
_cell.angle_alpha   90.00
_cell.angle_beta   90.00
_cell.angle_gamma   90.00
#
_symmetry.space_group_name_H-M   'P 1'
#
loop_
_entity.id
_entity.type
_entity.pdbx_description
1 polymer ?
#
loop_
_entity_poly.entity_id
_entity_poly.type
_entity_poly.pdbx_seq_one_letter_code
_entity_poly.pdbx_strand_id
1 'polypeptide(L)'
;MKGSREIALEILNYFDKNGYIPSKKVEIALSTLSFEARKFTVNLYLGTLRKRVLIDHILKEYLKKPDKLPVAVRNVLRLGVFQLYFLNAVPEYAAIKESVELVGVRSFRNLVNAVLRKITKERVDLSGLPLWLRYSHPQWLVNYIEKLPYMRDIRPVLEYNQAPPMETYVVDPQMLTELEERGFIFAGSDFSDAVLLVERGIGAPKLHRIDEMEYILKGMKEKMVKKAGSALSLLNERPWLFSTLKRESFSNSKEQLLREIMEIDTKDFFLLLETYSLEETHDLVLELAENGYEYVNFDSTLGKDLRGTEQDYGVYYFPPDAPKPCFITYLKKR
;
A
#
# COMPACT_ATOMS: atom_id res chain seq x y z
N MET A 1 -8.36 -2.17 30.10
CA MET A 1 -8.16 -1.51 28.78
C MET A 1 -7.58 -2.55 27.84
N LYS A 2 -8.02 -2.55 26.57
CA LYS A 2 -7.51 -3.50 25.57
C LYS A 2 -6.06 -3.17 25.22
N GLY A 3 -5.23 -4.20 25.08
CA GLY A 3 -3.84 -4.05 24.66
C GLY A 3 -3.70 -3.87 23.14
N SER A 4 -2.53 -3.44 22.68
CA SER A 4 -2.23 -3.23 21.26
C SER A 4 -2.50 -4.47 20.39
N ARG A 5 -2.12 -5.66 20.87
CA ARG A 5 -2.31 -6.92 20.16
C ARG A 5 -3.77 -7.36 20.08
N GLU A 6 -4.54 -7.08 21.13
CA GLU A 6 -5.98 -7.37 21.17
C GLU A 6 -6.72 -6.51 20.15
N ILE A 7 -6.41 -5.20 20.11
CA ILE A 7 -6.99 -4.28 19.11
C ILE A 7 -6.60 -4.72 17.68
N ALA A 8 -5.33 -5.05 17.45
CA ALA A 8 -4.89 -5.56 16.14
C ALA A 8 -5.64 -6.84 15.73
N LEU A 9 -5.84 -7.77 16.67
CA LEU A 9 -6.60 -9.00 16.43
C LEU A 9 -8.07 -8.71 16.07
N GLU A 10 -8.72 -7.78 16.77
CA GLU A 10 -10.09 -7.38 16.48
C GLU A 10 -10.23 -6.77 15.07
N ILE A 11 -9.28 -5.93 14.67
CA ILE A 11 -9.25 -5.34 13.32
C ILE A 11 -9.10 -6.44 12.26
N LEU A 12 -8.17 -7.38 12.44
CA LEU A 12 -7.97 -8.49 11.50
C LEU A 12 -9.19 -9.41 11.42
N ASN A 13 -9.82 -9.71 12.55
CA ASN A 13 -11.06 -10.51 12.60
C ASN A 13 -12.23 -9.78 11.93
N TYR A 14 -12.34 -8.46 12.14
CA TYR A 14 -13.33 -7.65 11.45
C TYR A 14 -13.11 -7.70 9.94
N PHE A 15 -11.87 -7.51 9.50
CA PHE A 15 -11.52 -7.58 8.09
C PHE A 15 -11.88 -8.94 7.48
N ASP A 16 -11.49 -10.04 8.11
CA ASP A 16 -11.78 -11.40 7.62
C ASP A 16 -13.28 -11.69 7.52
N LYS A 17 -14.10 -11.04 8.36
CA LYS A 17 -15.55 -11.17 8.32
C LYS A 17 -16.22 -10.29 7.26
N ASN A 18 -15.67 -9.09 6.99
CA ASN A 18 -16.38 -8.06 6.24
C ASN A 18 -15.72 -7.64 4.92
N GLY A 19 -14.44 -7.95 4.69
CA GLY A 19 -13.69 -7.56 3.50
C GLY A 19 -13.20 -6.12 3.46
N TYR A 20 -13.33 -5.35 4.55
CA TYR A 20 -12.80 -3.99 4.65
C TYR A 20 -12.43 -3.61 6.09
N ILE A 21 -11.68 -2.51 6.25
CA ILE A 21 -11.31 -1.94 7.54
C ILE A 21 -12.09 -0.63 7.78
N PRO A 22 -12.83 -0.50 8.90
CA PRO A 22 -13.62 0.67 9.20
C PRO A 22 -12.78 1.77 9.86
N SER A 23 -12.24 2.72 9.08
CA SER A 23 -11.30 3.77 9.56
C SER A 23 -11.75 4.45 10.86
N LYS A 24 -13.01 4.92 10.92
CA LYS A 24 -13.55 5.59 12.12
C LYS A 24 -13.53 4.71 13.38
N LYS A 25 -13.82 3.41 13.26
CA LYS A 25 -13.77 2.48 14.41
C LYS A 25 -12.33 2.22 14.84
N VAL A 26 -11.41 2.13 13.87
CA VAL A 26 -9.97 1.98 14.15
C VAL A 26 -9.45 3.22 14.87
N GLU A 27 -9.76 4.43 14.39
CA GLU A 27 -9.36 5.69 15.03
C GLU A 27 -9.83 5.78 16.48
N ILE A 28 -11.10 5.44 16.76
CA ILE A 28 -11.65 5.40 18.12
C ILE A 28 -10.92 4.36 19.00
N ALA A 29 -10.62 3.18 18.46
CA ALA A 29 -9.87 2.17 19.22
C ALA A 29 -8.42 2.60 19.50
N LEU A 30 -7.80 3.34 18.57
CA LEU A 30 -6.44 3.85 18.70
C LEU A 30 -6.33 5.10 19.57
N SER A 31 -7.41 5.87 19.75
CA SER A 31 -7.41 7.07 20.57
C SER A 31 -7.28 6.78 22.07
N THR A 32 -7.58 5.55 22.49
CA THR A 32 -7.42 5.11 23.89
C THR A 32 -6.01 4.66 24.25
N LEU A 33 -5.08 4.62 23.28
CA LEU A 33 -3.71 4.15 23.45
C LEU A 33 -2.71 5.31 23.56
N SER A 34 -1.57 5.07 24.21
CA SER A 34 -0.40 5.95 24.11
C SER A 34 0.08 6.03 22.65
N PHE A 35 0.94 7.01 22.35
CA PHE A 35 1.51 7.18 21.02
C PHE A 35 2.29 5.93 20.56
N GLU A 36 3.12 5.37 21.42
CA GLU A 36 3.94 4.18 21.16
C GLU A 36 3.05 2.95 20.94
N ALA A 37 2.03 2.78 21.80
CA ALA A 37 1.08 1.69 21.68
C ALA A 37 0.25 1.80 20.40
N ARG A 38 -0.11 3.02 19.97
CA ARG A 38 -0.78 3.28 18.69
C ARG A 38 0.12 2.90 17.51
N LYS A 39 1.37 3.38 17.48
CA LYS A 39 2.35 3.05 16.42
C LYS A 39 2.54 1.54 16.33
N PHE A 40 2.70 0.86 17.48
CA PHE A 40 2.84 -0.59 17.53
C PHE A 40 1.58 -1.32 17.03
N THR A 41 0.38 -0.89 17.44
CA THR A 41 -0.89 -1.47 16.97
C THR A 41 -1.04 -1.36 15.47
N VAL A 42 -0.79 -0.16 14.91
CA VAL A 42 -0.85 0.10 13.46
C VAL A 42 0.12 -0.77 12.70
N ASN A 43 1.38 -0.85 13.17
CA ASN A 43 2.39 -1.70 12.56
C ASN A 43 1.98 -3.18 12.60
N LEU A 44 1.41 -3.65 13.71
CA LEU A 44 0.95 -5.04 13.84
C LEU A 44 -0.11 -5.40 12.80
N TYR A 45 -1.24 -4.69 12.74
CA TYR A 45 -2.34 -5.11 11.86
C TYR A 45 -2.03 -4.82 10.39
N LEU A 46 -1.46 -3.65 10.05
CA LEU A 46 -1.11 -3.33 8.65
C LEU A 46 0.03 -4.22 8.16
N GLY A 47 1.07 -4.43 8.97
CA GLY A 47 2.19 -5.29 8.61
C GLY A 47 1.78 -6.75 8.44
N THR A 48 0.89 -7.25 9.31
CA THR A 48 0.30 -8.59 9.16
C THR A 48 -0.49 -8.72 7.85
N LEU A 49 -1.25 -7.69 7.45
CA LEU A 49 -1.98 -7.68 6.18
C LEU A 49 -1.03 -7.63 4.97
N ARG A 50 0.01 -6.79 5.00
CA ARG A 50 1.04 -6.71 3.95
C ARG A 50 1.72 -8.05 3.72
N LYS A 51 2.13 -8.70 4.81
CA LYS A 51 2.87 -9.97 4.81
C LYS A 51 1.98 -11.20 4.81
N ARG A 52 0.65 -11.05 4.68
CA ARG A 52 -0.31 -12.12 4.91
C ARG A 52 -0.11 -13.34 4.02
N VAL A 53 0.17 -13.15 2.73
CA VAL A 53 0.38 -14.26 1.79
C VAL A 53 1.60 -15.09 2.19
N LEU A 54 2.69 -14.41 2.53
CA LEU A 54 3.91 -15.05 3.00
C LEU A 54 3.73 -15.72 4.37
N ILE A 55 3.07 -15.05 5.31
CA ILE A 55 2.76 -15.59 6.64
C ILE A 55 1.89 -16.85 6.51
N ASP A 56 0.87 -16.83 5.65
CA ASP A 56 -0.01 -17.98 5.44
C ASP A 56 0.74 -19.16 4.81
N HIS A 57 1.74 -18.90 3.96
CA HIS A 57 2.64 -19.94 3.47
C HIS A 57 3.52 -20.51 4.59
N ILE A 58 4.16 -19.65 5.40
CA ILE A 58 4.95 -20.09 6.56
C ILE A 58 4.09 -20.98 7.48
N LEU A 59 2.87 -20.57 7.79
CA LEU A 59 1.97 -21.36 8.63
C LEU A 59 1.64 -22.74 8.07
N LYS A 60 1.55 -22.89 6.74
CA LYS A 60 1.26 -24.18 6.09
C LYS A 60 2.38 -25.21 6.28
N GLU A 61 3.62 -24.79 6.49
CA GLU A 61 4.75 -25.69 6.80
C GLU A 61 4.63 -26.35 8.18
N TYR A 62 3.87 -25.74 9.12
CA TYR A 62 3.70 -26.24 10.49
C TYR A 62 2.27 -26.70 10.79
N LEU A 63 1.31 -26.43 9.91
CA LEU A 63 -0.10 -26.76 10.08
C LEU A 63 -0.64 -27.50 8.85
N LYS A 64 -1.19 -28.70 9.06
CA LYS A 64 -1.79 -29.49 7.97
C LYS A 64 -3.03 -28.83 7.34
N LYS A 65 -3.86 -28.16 8.13
CA LYS A 65 -5.16 -27.58 7.70
C LYS A 65 -5.42 -26.23 8.39
N PRO A 66 -4.60 -25.20 8.16
CA PRO A 66 -4.71 -23.91 8.85
C PRO A 66 -6.07 -23.22 8.60
N ASP A 67 -6.67 -23.47 7.43
CA ASP A 67 -7.97 -22.89 7.06
C ASP A 67 -9.15 -23.45 7.88
N LYS A 68 -8.98 -24.62 8.51
CA LYS A 68 -9.99 -25.21 9.42
C LYS A 68 -9.95 -24.63 10.84
N LEU A 69 -8.95 -23.82 11.17
CA LEU A 69 -8.91 -23.16 12.46
C LEU A 69 -9.95 -22.03 12.51
N PRO A 70 -10.52 -21.73 13.69
CA PRO A 70 -11.31 -20.52 13.86
C PRO A 70 -10.52 -19.29 13.42
N VAL A 71 -11.19 -18.36 12.74
CA VAL A 71 -10.57 -17.13 12.16
C VAL A 71 -9.71 -16.41 13.19
N ALA A 72 -10.22 -16.24 14.42
CA ALA A 72 -9.48 -15.59 15.50
C ALA A 72 -8.17 -16.32 15.86
N VAL A 73 -8.16 -17.66 15.90
CA VAL A 73 -6.95 -18.44 16.19
C VAL A 73 -5.94 -18.31 15.05
N ARG A 74 -6.40 -18.32 13.80
CA ARG A 74 -5.55 -18.09 12.63
C ARG A 74 -4.95 -16.68 12.63
N ASN A 75 -5.71 -15.66 13.01
CA ASN A 75 -5.20 -14.30 13.10
C ASN A 75 -4.24 -14.08 14.27
N VAL A 76 -4.43 -14.78 15.40
CA VAL A 76 -3.42 -14.84 16.47
C VAL A 76 -2.11 -15.43 15.96
N LEU A 77 -2.17 -16.56 15.23
CA LEU A 77 -0.98 -17.17 14.63
C LEU A 77 -0.31 -16.22 13.64
N ARG A 78 -1.08 -15.54 12.78
CA ARG A 78 -0.55 -14.55 11.83
C ARG A 78 0.15 -13.39 12.53
N LEU A 79 -0.46 -12.83 13.58
CA LEU A 79 0.17 -11.79 14.41
C LEU A 79 1.45 -12.29 15.07
N GLY A 80 1.45 -13.52 15.58
CA GLY A 80 2.62 -14.16 16.18
C GLY A 80 3.77 -14.30 15.18
N VAL A 81 3.50 -14.86 14.00
CA VAL A 81 4.49 -14.99 12.92
C VAL A 81 4.97 -13.62 12.46
N PHE A 82 4.08 -12.63 12.32
CA PHE A 82 4.48 -11.28 11.91
C PHE A 82 5.49 -10.67 12.88
N GLN A 83 5.23 -10.76 14.18
CA GLN A 83 6.15 -10.30 15.21
C GLN A 83 7.50 -11.02 15.15
N LEU A 84 7.50 -12.35 15.01
CA LEU A 84 8.71 -13.16 15.01
C LEU A 84 9.59 -12.95 13.76
N TYR A 85 8.98 -12.75 12.59
CA TYR A 85 9.71 -12.63 11.33
C TYR A 85 10.12 -11.20 10.98
N PHE A 86 9.31 -10.21 11.36
CA PHE A 86 9.44 -8.86 10.82
C PHE A 86 9.64 -7.77 11.87
N LEU A 87 9.49 -8.06 13.18
CA LEU A 87 9.67 -7.07 14.25
C LEU A 87 10.85 -7.40 15.15
N ASN A 88 12.05 -6.97 14.73
CA ASN A 88 13.29 -7.18 15.49
C ASN A 88 13.26 -6.62 16.93
N ALA A 89 12.46 -5.58 17.18
CA ALA A 89 12.32 -4.96 18.48
C ALA A 89 11.46 -5.77 19.48
N VAL A 90 10.76 -6.81 19.04
CA VAL A 90 9.89 -7.63 19.91
C VAL A 90 10.62 -8.92 20.29
N PRO A 91 10.96 -9.14 21.57
CA PRO A 91 11.59 -10.39 22.00
C PRO A 91 10.72 -11.61 21.67
N GLU A 92 11.34 -12.70 21.21
CA GLU A 92 10.61 -13.91 20.79
C GLU A 92 9.68 -14.46 21.89
N TYR A 93 10.18 -14.51 23.14
CA TYR A 93 9.38 -14.99 24.26
C TYR A 93 8.13 -14.14 24.49
N ALA A 94 8.23 -12.82 24.30
CA ALA A 94 7.13 -11.88 24.48
C ALA A 94 6.11 -12.05 23.34
N ALA A 95 6.57 -12.13 22.09
CA ALA A 95 5.70 -12.39 20.94
C ALA A 95 4.88 -13.68 21.12
N ILE A 96 5.51 -14.76 21.58
CA ILE A 96 4.84 -16.05 21.81
C ILE A 96 3.87 -15.94 22.98
N LYS A 97 4.33 -15.51 24.17
CA LYS A 97 3.53 -15.44 25.39
C LYS A 97 2.26 -14.62 25.16
N GLU A 98 2.41 -13.42 24.63
CA GLU A 98 1.31 -12.50 24.39
C GLU A 98 0.33 -13.05 23.35
N SER A 99 0.81 -13.70 22.28
CA SER A 99 -0.06 -14.33 21.29
C SER A 99 -0.89 -15.46 21.91
N VAL A 100 -0.31 -16.24 22.83
CA VAL A 100 -1.03 -17.31 23.54
C VAL A 100 -2.11 -16.73 24.46
N GLU A 101 -1.85 -15.61 25.12
CA GLU A 101 -2.79 -14.96 26.02
C GLU A 101 -4.04 -14.40 25.31
N LEU A 102 -3.93 -14.04 24.01
CA LEU A 102 -5.07 -13.63 23.18
C LEU A 102 -6.10 -14.74 22.94
N VAL A 103 -5.73 -16.00 23.14
CA VAL A 103 -6.61 -17.13 22.87
C VAL A 103 -7.39 -17.47 24.14
N GLY A 104 -8.72 -17.50 24.08
CA GLY A 104 -9.54 -17.86 25.24
C GLY A 104 -9.55 -19.37 25.56
N VAL A 105 -9.54 -20.22 24.54
CA VAL A 105 -9.72 -21.67 24.68
C VAL A 105 -8.39 -22.39 24.90
N ARG A 106 -8.30 -23.19 25.96
CA ARG A 106 -7.06 -23.87 26.40
C ARG A 106 -6.41 -24.75 25.32
N SER A 107 -7.19 -25.52 24.56
CA SER A 107 -6.64 -26.38 23.49
C SER A 107 -5.96 -25.55 22.39
N PHE A 108 -6.54 -24.42 22.01
CA PHE A 108 -5.95 -23.51 21.03
C PHE A 108 -4.75 -22.72 21.59
N ARG A 109 -4.71 -22.43 22.90
CA ARG A 109 -3.49 -21.88 23.55
C ARG A 109 -2.29 -22.79 23.37
N ASN A 110 -2.48 -24.09 23.62
CA ASN A 110 -1.43 -25.09 23.46
C ASN A 110 -0.96 -25.18 21.99
N LEU A 111 -1.90 -25.15 21.05
CA LEU A 111 -1.61 -25.13 19.61
C LEU A 111 -0.78 -23.90 19.23
N VAL A 112 -1.23 -22.70 19.58
CA VAL A 112 -0.53 -21.45 19.25
C VAL A 112 0.88 -21.45 19.83
N ASN A 113 1.03 -21.82 21.11
CA ASN A 113 2.35 -21.90 21.73
C ASN A 113 3.27 -22.90 21.01
N ALA A 114 2.76 -24.10 20.72
CA ALA A 114 3.54 -25.14 20.06
C ALA A 114 3.99 -24.74 18.65
N VAL A 115 3.06 -24.17 17.86
CA VAL A 115 3.34 -23.74 16.48
C VAL A 115 4.35 -22.59 16.47
N LEU A 116 4.13 -21.54 17.26
CA LEU A 116 5.04 -20.38 17.26
C LEU A 116 6.43 -20.75 17.78
N ARG A 117 6.54 -21.62 18.80
CA ARG A 117 7.84 -22.15 19.26
C ARG A 117 8.55 -22.99 18.20
N LYS A 118 7.80 -23.78 17.43
CA LYS A 118 8.40 -24.57 16.35
C LYS A 118 8.91 -23.65 15.23
N ILE A 119 8.14 -22.61 14.90
CA ILE A 119 8.51 -21.59 13.91
C ILE A 119 9.78 -20.82 14.30
N THR A 120 9.98 -20.50 15.60
CA THR A 120 11.22 -19.83 16.03
C THR A 120 12.44 -20.75 15.96
N LYS A 121 12.27 -22.03 16.31
CA LYS A 121 13.34 -23.03 16.30
C LYS A 121 13.76 -23.44 14.90
N GLU A 122 12.80 -23.61 14.00
CA GLU A 122 12.97 -24.13 12.66
C GLU A 122 12.43 -23.07 11.69
N ARG A 123 13.15 -21.98 11.40
CA ARG A 123 12.62 -20.96 10.47
C ARG A 123 12.52 -21.50 9.04
N VAL A 124 11.47 -21.11 8.32
CA VAL A 124 11.31 -21.44 6.89
C VAL A 124 12.37 -20.67 6.12
N ASP A 125 13.09 -21.35 5.24
CA ASP A 125 13.96 -20.68 4.28
C ASP A 125 13.08 -19.95 3.25
N LEU A 126 13.24 -18.63 3.19
CA LEU A 126 12.52 -17.78 2.25
C LEU A 126 13.31 -17.57 0.94
N SER A 127 14.52 -18.11 0.87
CA SER A 127 15.31 -18.15 -0.35
C SER A 127 14.62 -19.02 -1.42
N GLY A 128 14.81 -18.69 -2.69
CA GLY A 128 14.20 -19.44 -3.80
C GLY A 128 12.67 -19.34 -3.97
N LEU A 129 11.93 -18.70 -3.06
CA LEU A 129 10.49 -18.51 -3.23
C LEU A 129 10.17 -17.63 -4.47
N PRO A 130 9.09 -17.94 -5.21
CA PRO A 130 8.65 -17.13 -6.35
C PRO A 130 8.29 -15.70 -5.91
N LEU A 131 8.41 -14.74 -6.82
CA LEU A 131 8.26 -13.30 -6.52
C LEU A 131 6.96 -12.97 -5.79
N TRP A 132 5.82 -13.51 -6.23
CA TRP A 132 4.52 -13.27 -5.60
C TRP A 132 4.50 -13.68 -4.13
N LEU A 133 5.19 -14.77 -3.79
CA LEU A 133 5.22 -15.24 -2.42
C LEU A 133 6.24 -14.47 -1.59
N ARG A 134 7.44 -14.26 -2.14
CA ARG A 134 8.52 -13.48 -1.50
C ARG A 134 8.06 -12.07 -1.11
N TYR A 135 7.39 -11.39 -2.04
CA TYR A 135 6.86 -10.05 -1.81
C TYR A 135 5.45 -10.05 -1.21
N SER A 136 4.90 -11.21 -0.85
CA SER A 136 3.57 -11.33 -0.21
C SER A 136 2.41 -10.66 -0.98
N HIS A 137 2.35 -10.92 -2.28
CA HIS A 137 1.27 -10.51 -3.18
C HIS A 137 0.44 -11.71 -3.64
N PRO A 138 -0.83 -11.53 -4.03
CA PRO A 138 -1.59 -12.56 -4.72
C PRO A 138 -0.90 -12.95 -6.03
N GLN A 139 -0.82 -14.25 -6.29
CA GLN A 139 -0.18 -14.76 -7.50
C GLN A 139 -0.79 -14.17 -8.78
N TRP A 140 -2.12 -14.05 -8.84
CA TRP A 140 -2.79 -13.48 -10.01
C TRP A 140 -2.36 -12.04 -10.31
N LEU A 141 -2.11 -11.24 -9.27
CA LEU A 141 -1.75 -9.84 -9.41
C LEU A 141 -0.33 -9.70 -9.94
N VAL A 142 0.61 -10.49 -9.41
CA VAL A 142 1.99 -10.51 -9.93
C VAL A 142 2.03 -10.99 -11.38
N ASN A 143 1.32 -12.07 -11.69
CA ASN A 143 1.21 -12.56 -13.07
C ASN A 143 0.57 -11.55 -14.02
N TYR A 144 -0.31 -10.68 -13.50
CA TYR A 144 -0.93 -9.60 -14.26
C TYR A 144 0.08 -8.48 -14.52
N ILE A 145 0.75 -7.99 -13.47
CA ILE A 145 1.75 -6.91 -13.56
C ILE A 145 2.93 -7.30 -14.46
N GLU A 146 3.40 -8.54 -14.37
CA GLU A 146 4.50 -9.08 -15.18
C GLU A 146 4.17 -9.11 -16.68
N LYS A 147 2.88 -9.10 -17.06
CA LYS A 147 2.43 -9.09 -18.45
C LYS A 147 2.18 -7.70 -19.01
N LEU A 148 2.35 -6.65 -18.21
CA LEU A 148 2.14 -5.28 -18.67
C LEU A 148 3.28 -4.86 -19.61
N PRO A 149 2.99 -4.37 -20.82
CA PRO A 149 4.01 -4.11 -21.84
C PRO A 149 5.00 -3.00 -21.46
N TYR A 150 4.56 -2.03 -20.65
CA TYR A 150 5.36 -0.92 -20.15
C TYR A 150 6.15 -1.26 -18.87
N MET A 151 5.98 -2.45 -18.31
CA MET A 151 6.59 -2.84 -17.06
C MET A 151 7.94 -3.53 -17.29
N ARG A 152 9.04 -2.80 -17.06
CA ARG A 152 10.41 -3.32 -17.25
C ARG A 152 10.88 -4.21 -16.10
N ASP A 153 10.60 -3.78 -14.88
CA ASP A 153 10.94 -4.50 -13.65
C ASP A 153 9.83 -4.31 -12.63
N ILE A 154 9.20 -5.42 -12.22
CA ILE A 154 8.10 -5.39 -11.24
C ILE A 154 8.60 -5.20 -9.81
N ARG A 155 9.86 -5.53 -9.51
CA ARG A 155 10.36 -5.64 -8.12
C ARG A 155 10.20 -4.33 -7.34
N PRO A 156 10.56 -3.16 -7.88
CA PRO A 156 10.35 -1.89 -7.17
C PRO A 156 8.88 -1.60 -6.84
N VAL A 157 7.95 -1.97 -7.72
CA VAL A 157 6.50 -1.82 -7.47
C VAL A 157 6.04 -2.76 -6.36
N LEU A 158 6.51 -4.01 -6.36
CA LEU A 158 6.22 -4.97 -5.29
C LEU A 158 6.83 -4.53 -3.95
N GLU A 159 8.02 -3.94 -3.96
CA GLU A 159 8.70 -3.38 -2.78
C GLU A 159 7.93 -2.18 -2.23
N TYR A 160 7.59 -1.23 -3.09
CA TYR A 160 6.76 -0.09 -2.77
C TYR A 160 5.47 -0.52 -2.09
N ASN A 161 4.73 -1.46 -2.67
CA ASN A 161 3.48 -2.00 -2.11
C ASN A 161 3.64 -2.60 -0.71
N GLN A 162 4.85 -3.02 -0.33
CA GLN A 162 5.16 -3.69 0.93
C GLN A 162 5.81 -2.76 1.97
N ALA A 163 6.24 -1.56 1.59
CA ALA A 163 6.75 -0.53 2.48
C ALA A 163 5.61 0.29 3.10
N PRO A 164 5.72 0.78 4.35
CA PRO A 164 4.79 1.79 4.85
C PRO A 164 4.70 3.00 3.92
N PRO A 165 3.51 3.58 3.67
CA PRO A 165 3.39 4.79 2.85
C PRO A 165 4.22 5.91 3.46
N MET A 166 5.04 6.56 2.64
CA MET A 166 5.72 7.79 3.05
C MET A 166 4.75 8.96 2.99
N GLU A 167 4.89 9.86 3.95
CA GLU A 167 4.12 11.10 3.98
C GLU A 167 4.98 12.22 3.38
N THR A 168 4.49 12.81 2.28
CA THR A 168 5.18 13.89 1.56
C THR A 168 4.60 15.24 1.92
N TYR A 169 5.46 16.23 2.09
CA TYR A 169 5.11 17.59 2.48
C TYR A 169 5.90 18.61 1.69
N VAL A 170 5.34 19.80 1.49
CA VAL A 170 6.10 21.00 1.10
C VAL A 170 6.09 21.90 2.30
N VAL A 171 7.29 22.20 2.81
CA VAL A 171 7.49 22.92 4.08
C VAL A 171 8.51 24.02 3.82
N ASP A 172 8.27 25.21 4.36
CA ASP A 172 9.25 26.28 4.25
C ASP A 172 10.52 25.95 5.06
N PRO A 173 11.71 26.42 4.65
CA PRO A 173 12.97 26.06 5.30
C PRO A 173 13.06 26.41 6.79
N GLN A 174 12.40 27.48 7.23
CA GLN A 174 12.41 27.90 8.63
C GLN A 174 11.59 26.92 9.48
N MET A 175 10.36 26.62 9.07
CA MET A 175 9.52 25.61 9.71
C MET A 175 10.16 24.22 9.67
N LEU A 176 10.85 23.85 8.58
CA LEU A 176 11.56 22.59 8.50
C LEU A 176 12.63 22.48 9.61
N THR A 177 13.42 23.55 9.79
CA THR A 177 14.45 23.62 10.86
C THR A 177 13.82 23.49 12.25
N GLU A 178 12.72 24.21 12.51
CA GLU A 178 11.99 24.13 13.79
C GLU A 178 11.44 22.72 14.07
N LEU A 179 11.01 22.01 13.03
CA LEU A 179 10.53 20.63 13.16
C LEU A 179 11.68 19.66 13.42
N GLU A 180 12.83 19.85 12.77
CA GLU A 180 14.03 19.05 13.01
C GLU A 180 14.54 19.22 14.45
N GLU A 181 14.53 20.45 14.98
CA GLU A 181 14.85 20.72 16.39
C GLU A 181 13.89 20.02 17.37
N ARG A 182 12.65 19.75 16.94
CA ARG A 182 11.65 18.97 17.69
C ARG A 182 11.76 17.46 17.48
N GLY A 183 12.81 17.02 16.78
CA GLY A 183 13.14 15.61 16.54
C GLY A 183 12.40 14.97 15.37
N PHE A 184 11.79 15.74 14.48
CA PHE A 184 11.29 15.19 13.21
C PHE A 184 12.48 14.98 12.26
N ILE A 185 12.47 13.87 11.53
CA ILE A 185 13.49 13.59 10.51
C ILE A 185 12.80 13.53 9.17
N PHE A 186 13.30 14.35 8.24
CA PHE A 186 12.85 14.39 6.87
C PHE A 186 13.99 13.97 5.92
N ALA A 187 13.61 13.40 4.78
CA ALA A 187 14.49 13.24 3.62
C ALA A 187 14.00 14.17 2.51
N GLY A 188 14.91 14.75 1.74
CA GLY A 188 14.52 15.46 0.51
C GLY A 188 13.93 14.48 -0.50
N SER A 189 12.95 14.93 -1.27
CA SER A 189 12.50 14.17 -2.43
C SER A 189 13.52 14.24 -3.57
N ASP A 190 13.64 13.15 -4.32
CA ASP A 190 14.40 13.10 -5.56
C ASP A 190 13.64 13.79 -6.72
N PHE A 191 12.31 13.95 -6.63
CA PHE A 191 11.47 14.36 -7.77
C PHE A 191 11.04 15.83 -7.75
N SER A 192 10.99 16.45 -6.56
CA SER A 192 10.60 17.85 -6.38
C SER A 192 11.31 18.50 -5.19
N ASP A 193 10.95 19.74 -4.84
CA ASP A 193 11.36 20.44 -3.63
C ASP A 193 10.63 19.96 -2.35
N ALA A 194 9.86 18.87 -2.44
CA ALA A 194 9.15 18.31 -1.30
C ALA A 194 10.08 17.54 -0.37
N VAL A 195 9.59 17.27 0.83
CA VAL A 195 10.25 16.46 1.86
C VAL A 195 9.39 15.28 2.28
N LEU A 196 10.04 14.14 2.52
CA LEU A 196 9.47 12.89 2.96
C LEU A 196 9.68 12.73 4.47
N LEU A 197 8.62 12.53 5.23
CA LEU A 197 8.72 12.28 6.68
C LEU A 197 9.26 10.87 6.93
N VAL A 198 10.47 10.78 7.48
CA VAL A 198 11.16 9.53 7.82
C VAL A 198 10.85 9.13 9.27
N GLU A 199 10.97 10.08 10.20
CA GLU A 199 10.71 9.85 11.62
C GLU A 199 9.90 10.99 12.23
N ARG A 200 8.89 10.63 13.02
CA ARG A 200 8.08 11.61 13.77
C ARG A 200 8.81 12.03 15.04
N GLY A 201 8.91 13.34 15.24
CA GLY A 201 9.37 13.95 16.49
C GLY A 201 8.26 14.17 17.50
N ILE A 202 8.48 15.13 18.39
CA ILE A 202 7.59 15.41 19.52
C ILE A 202 6.43 16.35 19.08
N GLY A 203 5.21 15.87 19.33
CA GLY A 203 3.97 16.60 19.07
C GLY A 203 3.35 16.26 17.70
N ALA A 204 2.29 16.99 17.35
CA ALA A 204 1.57 16.84 16.08
C ALA A 204 1.66 18.14 15.29
N PRO A 205 2.60 18.26 14.33
CA PRO A 205 2.73 19.47 13.55
C PRO A 205 1.53 19.60 12.60
N LYS A 206 1.07 20.83 12.38
CA LYS A 206 0.01 21.12 11.42
C LYS A 206 0.61 21.18 10.02
N LEU A 207 0.93 20.01 9.47
CA LEU A 207 1.41 19.88 8.11
C LEU A 207 0.30 19.36 7.20
N HIS A 208 0.26 19.86 5.97
CA HIS A 208 -0.64 19.37 4.94
C HIS A 208 0.10 18.36 4.07
N ARG A 209 -0.28 17.07 4.22
CA ARG A 209 0.23 16.02 3.34
C ARG A 209 -0.18 16.33 1.90
N ILE A 210 0.76 16.19 0.98
CA ILE A 210 0.53 16.38 -0.45
C ILE A 210 0.62 15.06 -1.21
N ASP A 211 0.01 15.05 -2.39
CA ASP A 211 0.31 14.10 -3.44
C ASP A 211 1.39 14.68 -4.33
N GLU A 212 2.55 14.05 -4.35
CA GLU A 212 3.73 14.59 -5.01
C GLU A 212 3.60 14.62 -6.54
N MET A 213 2.95 13.62 -7.14
CA MET A 213 2.70 13.61 -8.60
C MET A 213 1.79 14.77 -8.98
N GLU A 214 0.73 14.98 -8.20
CA GLU A 214 -0.19 16.10 -8.39
C GLU A 214 0.51 17.45 -8.17
N TYR A 215 1.40 17.54 -7.18
CA TYR A 215 2.18 18.74 -6.90
C TYR A 215 3.12 19.09 -8.07
N ILE A 216 3.88 18.12 -8.59
CA ILE A 216 4.78 18.29 -9.74
C ILE A 216 4.00 18.79 -10.97
N LEU A 217 2.88 18.13 -11.29
CA LEU A 217 2.06 18.51 -12.44
C LEU A 217 1.44 19.90 -12.30
N LYS A 218 0.96 20.29 -11.11
CA LYS A 218 0.46 21.66 -10.87
C LYS A 218 1.53 22.72 -11.11
N GLY A 219 2.80 22.39 -10.87
CA GLY A 219 3.94 23.26 -11.17
C GLY A 219 4.08 23.64 -12.66
N MET A 220 3.56 22.81 -13.56
CA MET A 220 3.61 23.04 -15.01
C MET A 220 2.64 24.13 -15.49
N LYS A 221 1.72 24.61 -14.63
CA LYS A 221 0.68 25.61 -14.93
C LYS A 221 -0.30 25.22 -16.06
N GLU A 222 -0.36 23.93 -16.39
CA GLU A 222 -1.33 23.37 -17.33
C GLU A 222 -2.58 22.88 -16.59
N LYS A 223 -3.70 22.80 -17.31
CA LYS A 223 -4.92 22.23 -16.71
C LYS A 223 -4.70 20.74 -16.47
N MET A 224 -5.03 20.29 -15.27
CA MET A 224 -4.88 18.90 -14.87
C MET A 224 -6.18 18.40 -14.25
N VAL A 225 -6.61 17.22 -14.69
CA VAL A 225 -7.69 16.46 -14.07
C VAL A 225 -7.09 15.19 -13.50
N LYS A 226 -7.30 15.00 -12.20
CA LYS A 226 -6.90 13.78 -11.50
C LYS A 226 -8.10 12.88 -11.31
N LYS A 227 -7.96 11.59 -11.64
CA LYS A 227 -8.98 10.57 -11.40
C LYS A 227 -8.35 9.35 -10.75
N ALA A 228 -9.07 8.79 -9.77
CA ALA A 228 -8.74 7.49 -9.22
C ALA A 228 -9.42 6.42 -10.05
N GLY A 229 -8.66 5.41 -10.48
CA GLY A 229 -9.26 4.20 -11.03
C GLY A 229 -9.70 3.26 -9.91
N SER A 230 -9.52 1.97 -10.17
CA SER A 230 -9.64 0.89 -9.23
C SER A 230 -8.65 1.07 -8.09
N ALA A 231 -8.84 0.27 -7.04
CA ALA A 231 -8.00 0.34 -5.87
C ALA A 231 -6.56 -0.20 -6.08
N LEU A 232 -6.15 -0.45 -7.33
CA LEU A 232 -4.82 -0.97 -7.69
C LEU A 232 -3.67 -0.09 -7.21
N SER A 233 -3.77 1.24 -7.35
CA SER A 233 -2.75 2.19 -6.87
C SER A 233 -2.72 2.31 -5.34
N LEU A 234 -3.80 1.91 -4.66
CA LEU A 234 -3.95 2.04 -3.21
C LEU A 234 -3.37 0.85 -2.44
N LEU A 235 -2.74 -0.13 -3.10
CA LEU A 235 -2.18 -1.32 -2.44
C LEU A 235 -1.17 -0.97 -1.35
N ASN A 236 -0.33 0.05 -1.59
CA ASN A 236 0.63 0.55 -0.61
C ASN A 236 -0.07 1.16 0.62
N GLU A 237 -1.12 1.97 0.44
CA GLU A 237 -1.82 2.61 1.56
C GLU A 237 -2.80 1.68 2.28
N ARG A 238 -3.36 0.71 1.54
CA ARG A 238 -4.49 -0.13 1.96
C ARG A 238 -4.15 -1.61 1.72
N PRO A 239 -3.27 -2.22 2.54
CA PRO A 239 -2.77 -3.57 2.30
C PRO A 239 -3.82 -4.68 2.37
N TRP A 240 -5.00 -4.41 2.94
CA TRP A 240 -6.12 -5.37 2.88
C TRP A 240 -6.59 -5.65 1.44
N LEU A 241 -6.31 -4.73 0.50
CA LEU A 241 -6.61 -4.90 -0.92
C LEU A 241 -5.85 -6.07 -1.57
N PHE A 242 -4.71 -6.51 -1.01
CA PHE A 242 -4.10 -7.77 -1.46
C PHE A 242 -5.07 -8.95 -1.34
N SER A 243 -6.03 -8.93 -0.41
CA SER A 243 -6.98 -10.04 -0.27
C SER A 243 -8.33 -9.77 -0.96
N THR A 244 -8.62 -8.55 -1.39
CA THR A 244 -9.97 -8.16 -1.85
C THR A 244 -10.02 -7.55 -3.24
N LEU A 245 -8.91 -7.05 -3.78
CA LEU A 245 -8.84 -6.58 -5.16
C LEU A 245 -9.13 -7.74 -6.12
N LYS A 246 -9.92 -7.46 -7.15
CA LYS A 246 -10.27 -8.42 -8.21
C LYS A 246 -9.99 -7.80 -9.56
N ARG A 247 -9.53 -8.60 -10.52
CA ARG A 247 -9.27 -8.13 -11.89
C ARG A 247 -10.49 -7.47 -12.56
N GLU A 248 -11.69 -8.02 -12.33
CA GLU A 248 -12.96 -7.46 -12.82
C GLU A 248 -13.20 -5.99 -12.41
N SER A 249 -12.56 -5.54 -11.32
CA SER A 249 -12.67 -4.14 -10.89
C SER A 249 -12.03 -3.15 -11.86
N PHE A 250 -11.07 -3.59 -12.68
CA PHE A 250 -10.37 -2.72 -13.63
C PHE A 250 -11.31 -2.32 -14.77
N SER A 251 -11.99 -3.29 -15.40
CA SER A 251 -12.96 -3.01 -16.46
C SER A 251 -14.14 -2.18 -15.96
N ASN A 252 -14.69 -2.47 -14.78
CA ASN A 252 -15.78 -1.68 -14.20
C ASN A 252 -15.36 -0.22 -13.95
N SER A 253 -14.12 -0.02 -13.49
CA SER A 253 -13.58 1.31 -13.26
C SER A 253 -13.28 2.05 -14.56
N LYS A 254 -12.82 1.37 -15.61
CA LYS A 254 -12.65 1.97 -16.95
C LYS A 254 -13.95 2.62 -17.42
N GLU A 255 -15.07 1.89 -17.35
CA GLU A 255 -16.39 2.41 -17.76
C GLU A 255 -16.82 3.64 -16.94
N GLN A 256 -16.50 3.65 -15.65
CA GLN A 256 -16.75 4.82 -14.79
C GLN A 256 -15.85 6.00 -15.18
N LEU A 257 -14.55 5.77 -15.34
CA LEU A 257 -13.58 6.78 -15.72
C LEU A 257 -13.95 7.42 -17.06
N LEU A 258 -14.35 6.63 -18.06
CA LEU A 258 -14.79 7.11 -19.36
C LEU A 258 -15.91 8.14 -19.22
N ARG A 259 -17.00 7.79 -18.51
CA ARG A 259 -18.13 8.72 -18.26
C ARG A 259 -17.67 9.99 -17.57
N GLU A 260 -16.89 9.85 -16.50
CA GLU A 260 -16.39 10.97 -15.72
C GLU A 260 -15.45 11.89 -16.50
N ILE A 261 -14.70 11.36 -17.48
CA ILE A 261 -13.79 12.13 -18.33
C ILE A 261 -14.56 12.83 -19.46
N MET A 262 -15.59 12.19 -20.01
CA MET A 262 -16.44 12.79 -21.04
C MET A 262 -17.22 14.02 -20.55
N GLU A 263 -17.54 14.06 -19.26
CA GLU A 263 -18.18 15.18 -18.55
C GLU A 263 -17.23 16.37 -18.29
N ILE A 264 -15.94 16.26 -18.60
CA ILE A 264 -14.98 17.35 -18.43
C ILE A 264 -15.21 18.42 -19.51
N ASP A 265 -15.49 19.65 -19.08
CA ASP A 265 -15.72 20.81 -19.95
C ASP A 265 -14.45 21.39 -20.57
N THR A 266 -13.28 21.00 -20.06
CA THR A 266 -11.99 21.49 -20.53
C THR A 266 -11.59 20.83 -21.84
N LYS A 267 -11.22 21.65 -22.84
CA LYS A 267 -10.79 21.17 -24.16
C LYS A 267 -9.43 20.46 -24.12
N ASP A 268 -8.50 20.89 -23.28
CA ASP A 268 -7.13 20.41 -23.23
C ASP A 268 -6.64 20.29 -21.79
N PHE A 269 -6.17 19.10 -21.40
CA PHE A 269 -5.75 18.85 -20.01
C PHE A 269 -4.84 17.62 -19.88
N PHE A 270 -3.99 17.66 -18.87
CA PHE A 270 -3.33 16.47 -18.35
C PHE A 270 -4.34 15.63 -17.57
N LEU A 271 -4.45 14.36 -17.92
CA LEU A 271 -5.19 13.37 -17.16
C LEU A 271 -4.20 12.55 -16.33
N LEU A 272 -4.21 12.77 -15.01
CA LEU A 272 -3.47 11.96 -14.04
C LEU A 272 -4.39 10.84 -13.53
N LEU A 273 -4.09 9.60 -13.91
CA LEU A 273 -4.79 8.42 -13.42
C LEU A 273 -3.98 7.75 -12.31
N GLU A 274 -4.58 7.62 -11.13
CA GLU A 274 -4.02 6.84 -10.03
C GLU A 274 -4.30 5.35 -10.24
N THR A 275 -3.79 4.80 -11.33
CA THR A 275 -3.82 3.37 -11.66
C THR A 275 -2.74 3.09 -12.69
N TYR A 276 -2.53 1.80 -12.96
CA TYR A 276 -1.61 1.28 -13.95
C TYR A 276 -2.13 -0.06 -14.48
N SER A 277 -3.45 -0.26 -14.50
CA SER A 277 -4.03 -1.39 -15.23
C SER A 277 -4.16 -1.05 -16.71
N LEU A 278 -4.01 -2.02 -17.59
CA LEU A 278 -4.15 -1.81 -19.04
C LEU A 278 -5.57 -1.34 -19.37
N GLU A 279 -6.56 -1.93 -18.71
CA GLU A 279 -7.96 -1.63 -18.91
C GLU A 279 -8.28 -0.16 -18.57
N GLU A 280 -7.69 0.39 -17.51
CA GLU A 280 -8.00 1.75 -17.04
C GLU A 280 -7.09 2.82 -17.62
N THR A 281 -6.11 2.43 -18.43
CA THR A 281 -5.12 3.34 -19.02
C THR A 281 -5.17 3.24 -20.54
N HIS A 282 -4.48 2.28 -21.14
CA HIS A 282 -4.43 2.08 -22.58
C HIS A 282 -5.82 1.93 -23.21
N ASP A 283 -6.65 0.99 -22.72
CA ASP A 283 -7.97 0.73 -23.30
C ASP A 283 -8.91 1.93 -23.11
N LEU A 284 -8.82 2.60 -21.97
CA LEU A 284 -9.55 3.85 -21.69
C LEU A 284 -9.19 4.94 -22.70
N VAL A 285 -7.90 5.14 -22.98
CA VAL A 285 -7.46 6.21 -23.88
C VAL A 285 -7.81 5.90 -25.34
N LEU A 286 -7.76 4.63 -25.76
CA LEU A 286 -8.28 4.21 -27.07
C LEU A 286 -9.77 4.54 -27.22
N GLU A 287 -10.58 4.23 -26.21
CA GLU A 287 -12.01 4.52 -26.22
C GLU A 287 -12.31 6.03 -26.17
N LEU A 288 -11.51 6.80 -25.43
CA LEU A 288 -11.58 8.27 -25.48
C LEU A 288 -11.26 8.80 -26.88
N ALA A 289 -10.31 8.19 -27.59
CA ALA A 289 -9.99 8.59 -28.96
C ALA A 289 -11.15 8.38 -29.94
N GLU A 290 -11.88 7.27 -29.80
CA GLU A 290 -13.13 7.01 -30.52
C GLU A 290 -14.23 8.04 -30.20
N ASN A 291 -14.19 8.63 -29.00
CA ASN A 291 -15.11 9.66 -28.52
C ASN A 291 -14.60 11.10 -28.74
N GLY A 292 -13.67 11.30 -29.69
CA GLY A 292 -13.25 12.63 -30.13
C GLY A 292 -12.16 13.28 -29.29
N TYR A 293 -11.47 12.52 -28.44
CA TYR A 293 -10.24 12.99 -27.81
C TYR A 293 -9.03 12.68 -28.70
N GLU A 294 -8.03 13.54 -28.64
CA GLU A 294 -6.75 13.37 -29.31
C GLU A 294 -5.66 13.35 -28.26
N TYR A 295 -4.85 12.30 -28.27
CA TYR A 295 -3.64 12.24 -27.47
C TYR A 295 -2.57 13.16 -28.07
N VAL A 296 -1.92 13.93 -27.21
CA VAL A 296 -0.81 14.78 -27.57
C VAL A 296 0.43 14.31 -26.81
N ASN A 297 1.48 13.96 -27.56
CA ASN A 297 2.78 13.62 -26.98
C ASN A 297 3.27 14.76 -26.08
N PHE A 298 3.79 14.40 -24.90
CA PHE A 298 4.42 15.31 -23.95
C PHE A 298 5.72 14.69 -23.44
N ASP A 299 6.62 15.53 -22.92
CA ASP A 299 7.90 15.05 -22.37
C ASP A 299 7.64 14.11 -21.19
N SER A 300 8.14 12.88 -21.29
CA SER A 300 8.04 11.88 -20.24
C SER A 300 8.94 12.17 -19.04
N THR A 301 9.91 13.08 -19.20
CA THR A 301 10.72 13.63 -18.11
C THR A 301 10.01 14.83 -17.52
N LEU A 302 9.53 14.70 -16.28
CA LEU A 302 8.87 15.78 -15.56
C LEU A 302 9.64 16.09 -14.27
N GLY A 303 9.37 17.23 -13.64
CA GLY A 303 10.05 17.59 -12.39
C GLY A 303 11.58 17.57 -12.52
N LYS A 304 12.28 17.11 -11.48
CA LYS A 304 13.74 17.06 -11.44
C LYS A 304 14.29 15.76 -12.02
N ASP A 305 14.00 14.64 -11.36
CA ASP A 305 14.50 13.30 -11.72
C ASP A 305 13.35 12.32 -12.03
N LEU A 306 12.12 12.81 -12.25
CA LEU A 306 10.97 11.95 -12.55
C LEU A 306 11.06 11.40 -13.96
N ARG A 307 11.08 10.07 -14.10
CA ARG A 307 11.17 9.41 -15.40
C ARG A 307 10.01 8.45 -15.60
N GLY A 308 9.34 8.60 -16.74
CA GLY A 308 8.26 7.74 -17.15
C GLY A 308 8.67 6.75 -18.24
N THR A 309 7.90 5.67 -18.36
CA THR A 309 7.95 4.78 -19.52
C THR A 309 6.81 5.16 -20.45
N GLU A 310 7.17 5.69 -21.63
CA GLU A 310 6.22 5.96 -22.70
C GLU A 310 5.66 4.64 -23.24
N GLN A 311 4.34 4.59 -23.38
CA GLN A 311 3.66 3.52 -24.09
C GLN A 311 2.36 4.08 -24.62
N ASP A 312 2.12 3.86 -25.91
CA ASP A 312 0.91 4.17 -26.68
C ASP A 312 -0.13 5.01 -25.92
N TYR A 313 -0.17 6.30 -26.25
CA TYR A 313 -1.13 7.28 -25.74
C TYR A 313 -0.92 7.78 -24.30
N GLY A 314 0.25 7.53 -23.70
CA GLY A 314 0.64 8.20 -22.46
C GLY A 314 1.95 7.70 -21.88
N VAL A 315 2.14 8.00 -20.60
CA VAL A 315 3.37 7.74 -19.86
C VAL A 315 3.06 7.10 -18.52
N TYR A 316 3.71 5.97 -18.23
CA TYR A 316 3.57 5.24 -16.99
C TYR A 316 4.73 5.55 -16.05
N TYR A 317 4.42 5.86 -14.81
CA TYR A 317 5.40 6.21 -13.79
C TYR A 317 5.37 5.16 -12.69
N PHE A 318 6.55 4.64 -12.33
CA PHE A 318 6.69 3.62 -11.29
C PHE A 318 7.89 3.93 -10.40
N PRO A 319 7.86 3.52 -9.11
CA PRO A 319 9.07 3.43 -8.32
C PRO A 319 10.14 2.57 -9.02
N PRO A 320 11.44 2.85 -8.84
CA PRO A 320 12.00 3.92 -8.01
C PRO A 320 12.07 5.26 -8.74
N ASP A 321 11.68 5.34 -10.02
CA ASP A 321 11.81 6.53 -10.87
C ASP A 321 10.64 7.52 -10.70
N ALA A 322 9.70 7.20 -9.82
CA ALA A 322 8.56 8.01 -9.46
C ALA A 322 8.13 7.76 -8.01
N PRO A 323 7.47 8.73 -7.34
CA PRO A 323 7.06 8.61 -5.95
C PRO A 323 5.96 7.56 -5.75
N LYS A 324 5.19 7.24 -6.80
CA LYS A 324 4.17 6.19 -6.79
C LYS A 324 3.78 5.72 -8.19
N PRO A 325 3.18 4.52 -8.32
CA PRO A 325 2.59 4.05 -9.57
C PRO A 325 1.44 4.96 -10.05
N CYS A 326 1.53 5.48 -11.27
CA CYS A 326 0.44 6.20 -11.93
C CYS A 326 0.63 6.26 -13.45
N PHE A 327 -0.40 6.72 -14.14
CA PHE A 327 -0.39 6.97 -15.58
C PHE A 327 -0.78 8.42 -15.87
N ILE A 328 -0.07 9.05 -16.80
CA ILE A 328 -0.36 10.42 -17.25
C ILE A 328 -0.52 10.41 -18.76
N THR A 329 -1.56 11.09 -19.23
CA THR A 329 -1.75 11.39 -20.65
C THR A 329 -2.17 12.85 -20.82
N TYR A 330 -1.84 13.46 -21.95
CA TYR A 330 -2.30 14.80 -22.30
C TYR A 330 -3.32 14.69 -23.43
N LEU A 331 -4.55 15.14 -23.16
CA LEU A 331 -5.70 14.95 -24.04
C LEU A 331 -6.21 16.29 -24.56
N LYS A 332 -6.64 16.30 -25.83
CA LYS A 332 -7.37 17.40 -26.47
C LYS A 332 -8.70 16.92 -27.03
N LYS A 333 -9.81 17.46 -26.54
CA LYS A 333 -11.17 17.23 -27.05
C LYS A 333 -11.36 18.04 -28.34
N ARG A 334 -11.73 17.35 -29.43
CA ARG A 334 -11.97 17.95 -30.74
C ARG A 334 -13.20 18.83 -30.79
#